data_AF-M1CUJ2-F1
#
_entry.id   AF-M1CUJ2-F1
#
_cell.length_a   1.000
_cell.length_b   1.000
_cell.length_c   1.000
_cell.angle_alpha   90.00
_cell.angle_beta   90.00
_cell.angle_gamma   90.00
#
_symmetry.space_group_name_H-M   'P 1'
#
loop_
_entity.id
_entity.type
_entity.pdbx_description
1 polymer ?
#
loop_
_entity_poly.entity_id
_entity_poly.type
_entity_poly.pdbx_seq_one_letter_code
_entity_poly.pdbx_strand_id
1 'polypeptide(L)'
;MEKRKFLTSLVVVILVLAYANAIFLGTKVKKHFVLVHTVSHGAWCRYKIVALMRSSGYNVTVIDLGASGINPKQALEIPHFSDYLSPLMEFMASLPTNKK
;
A
#
# COMPACT_ATOMS: atom_id res chain seq x y z
N MET A 1 33.59 8.66 41.58
CA MET A 1 32.42 9.32 40.95
C MET A 1 32.34 9.07 39.43
N GLU A 2 33.47 9.04 38.72
CA GLU A 2 33.53 8.85 37.25
C GLU A 2 33.00 7.51 36.74
N LYS A 3 33.30 6.39 37.40
CA LYS A 3 32.83 5.06 36.98
C LYS A 3 31.28 4.97 36.89
N ARG A 4 30.57 5.69 37.76
CA ARG A 4 29.10 5.74 37.78
C ARG A 4 28.54 6.60 36.63
N LYS A 5 29.26 7.67 36.27
CA LYS A 5 28.94 8.53 35.10
C LYS A 5 29.22 7.80 33.78
N PHE A 6 30.29 7.00 33.73
CA PHE A 6 30.61 6.16 32.58
C PHE A 6 29.56 5.08 32.35
N LEU A 7 29.16 4.37 33.42
CA LEU A 7 28.15 3.32 33.34
C LEU A 7 26.78 3.86 32.91
N THR A 8 26.36 5.00 33.47
CA THR A 8 25.10 5.64 33.08
C THR A 8 25.13 6.13 31.63
N SER A 9 26.23 6.74 31.19
CA SER A 9 26.43 7.12 29.78
C SER A 9 26.34 5.92 28.84
N LEU A 10 27.00 4.80 29.17
CA LEU A 10 26.97 3.58 28.36
C LEU A 10 25.56 3.00 28.24
N VAL A 11 24.80 2.97 29.34
CA VAL A 11 23.40 2.49 29.34
C VAL A 11 22.52 3.37 28.47
N VAL A 12 22.67 4.70 28.55
CA VAL A 12 21.93 5.64 27.71
C VAL A 12 22.27 5.43 26.23
N VAL A 13 23.56 5.28 25.89
CA VAL A 13 24.00 5.03 24.51
C VAL A 13 23.43 3.71 23.99
N ILE A 14 23.46 2.64 24.78
CA ILE A 14 22.89 1.33 24.38
C ILE A 14 21.37 1.45 24.17
N LEU A 15 20.65 2.15 25.07
CA LEU A 15 19.21 2.34 24.94
C LEU A 15 18.86 3.16 23.68
N VAL A 16 19.62 4.22 23.41
CA VAL A 16 19.44 5.06 22.22
C VAL A 16 19.74 4.26 20.94
N LEU A 17 20.82 3.47 20.92
CA LEU A 17 21.14 2.60 19.78
C LEU A 17 20.06 1.53 19.55
N ALA A 18 19.57 0.88 20.60
CA ALA A 18 18.51 -0.13 20.50
C ALA A 18 17.22 0.50 19.94
N TYR A 19 16.87 1.69 20.40
CA TYR A 19 15.70 2.43 19.92
C TYR A 19 15.85 2.85 18.45
N ALA A 20 17.01 3.38 18.05
CA ALA A 20 17.30 3.75 16.66
C ALA A 20 17.25 2.54 15.72
N ASN A 21 17.81 1.41 16.13
CA ASN A 21 17.76 0.16 15.36
C ASN A 21 16.33 -0.38 15.20
N ALA A 22 15.49 -0.28 16.25
CA ALA A 22 14.09 -0.66 16.16
C ALA A 22 13.30 0.21 15.17
N ILE A 23 13.58 1.52 15.15
CA ILE A 23 13.02 2.45 14.17
C ILE A 23 13.49 2.09 12.75
N PHE A 24 14.79 1.85 12.57
CA PHE A 24 15.38 1.57 11.26
C PHE A 24 14.99 0.20 10.69
N LEU A 25 14.88 -0.83 11.53
CA LEU A 25 14.33 -2.13 11.14
C LEU A 25 12.83 -2.05 10.81
N GLY A 26 12.13 -1.06 11.38
CA GLY A 26 10.75 -0.71 11.08
C GLY A 26 10.54 -0.01 9.73
N THR A 27 11.57 0.58 9.12
CA THR A 27 11.48 1.18 7.78
C THR A 27 11.61 0.13 6.68
N LYS A 28 10.81 -0.94 6.73
CA LYS A 28 10.62 -1.81 5.56
C LYS A 28 9.98 -0.99 4.44
N VAL A 29 10.48 -1.16 3.21
CA VAL A 29 9.85 -0.61 2.00
C VAL A 29 8.39 -1.04 2.00
N LYS A 30 7.49 -0.07 2.15
CA LYS A 30 6.06 -0.35 2.24
C LYS A 30 5.56 -0.75 0.87
N LYS A 31 5.04 -1.98 0.77
CA LYS A 31 4.43 -2.48 -0.47
C LYS A 31 3.19 -1.64 -0.82
N HIS A 32 2.99 -1.40 -2.11
CA HIS A 32 1.77 -0.81 -2.64
C HIS A 32 0.85 -1.95 -3.07
N PHE A 33 -0.35 -2.00 -2.50
CA PHE A 33 -1.37 -2.95 -2.88
C PHE A 33 -2.32 -2.36 -3.91
N VAL A 34 -2.60 -3.14 -4.96
CA VAL A 34 -3.60 -2.84 -5.98
C VAL A 34 -4.74 -3.82 -5.79
N LEU A 35 -5.92 -3.33 -5.42
CA LEU A 35 -7.10 -4.15 -5.19
C LEU A 35 -8.02 -4.06 -6.40
N VAL A 36 -8.36 -5.23 -6.92
CA VAL A 36 -9.29 -5.41 -8.05
C VAL A 36 -10.57 -6.05 -7.52
N HIS A 37 -11.72 -5.56 -7.98
CA HIS A 37 -13.02 -6.13 -7.59
C HIS A 37 -13.37 -7.36 -8.44
N THR A 38 -14.34 -8.13 -7.95
CA THR A 38 -14.95 -9.26 -8.68
C THR A 38 -16.17 -8.78 -9.48
N VAL A 39 -16.73 -9.63 -10.35
CA VAL A 39 -17.86 -9.29 -11.24
C VAL A 39 -19.02 -8.62 -10.48
N SER A 40 -19.62 -7.60 -11.09
CA SER A 40 -20.76 -6.81 -10.58
C SER A 40 -20.51 -5.96 -9.33
N HIS A 41 -19.26 -5.85 -8.88
CA HIS A 41 -18.87 -4.95 -7.79
C HIS A 41 -18.04 -3.79 -8.35
N GLY A 42 -17.75 -2.79 -7.51
CA GLY A 42 -16.77 -1.75 -7.81
C GLY A 42 -15.80 -1.57 -6.65
N ALA A 43 -14.89 -0.61 -6.80
CA ALA A 43 -13.89 -0.22 -5.81
C ALA A 43 -14.50 0.12 -4.45
N TRP A 44 -15.73 0.64 -4.44
CA TRP A 44 -16.49 0.96 -3.24
C TRP A 44 -16.67 -0.24 -2.29
N CYS A 45 -16.76 -1.48 -2.79
CA CYS A 45 -17.01 -2.65 -1.94
C CYS A 45 -15.81 -3.01 -1.04
N ARG A 46 -14.62 -2.49 -1.34
CA ARG A 46 -13.37 -2.77 -0.61
C ARG A 46 -13.07 -1.78 0.52
N TYR A 47 -13.97 -0.83 0.83
CA TYR A 47 -13.69 0.26 1.78
C TYR A 47 -13.16 -0.20 3.15
N LYS A 48 -13.71 -1.28 3.73
CA LYS A 48 -13.26 -1.82 5.03
C LYS A 48 -11.82 -2.32 4.98
N ILE A 49 -11.49 -3.08 3.94
CA ILE A 49 -10.14 -3.64 3.74
C ILE A 49 -9.15 -2.50 3.49
N VAL A 50 -9.53 -1.54 2.65
CA VAL A 50 -8.72 -0.34 2.37
C VAL A 50 -8.44 0.45 3.66
N ALA A 51 -9.45 0.67 4.49
CA ALA A 51 -9.30 1.38 5.76
C ALA A 51 -8.30 0.65 6.68
N LEU A 52 -8.44 -0.67 6.82
CA LEU A 52 -7.52 -1.48 7.63
C LEU A 52 -6.09 -1.40 7.10
N MET A 53 -5.88 -1.62 5.81
CA MET A 53 -4.55 -1.59 5.20
C MET A 53 -3.89 -0.22 5.31
N ARG A 54 -4.65 0.87 5.11
CA ARG A 54 -4.15 2.24 5.30
C ARG A 54 -3.78 2.51 6.76
N SER A 55 -4.58 2.05 7.73
CA SER A 55 -4.25 2.17 9.15
C SER A 55 -2.99 1.39 9.54
N SER A 56 -2.72 0.26 8.88
CA SER A 56 -1.47 -0.49 9.01
C SER A 56 -0.30 0.14 8.23
N GLY A 57 -0.52 1.31 7.61
CA GLY A 57 0.48 2.11 6.95
C GLY A 57 0.79 1.72 5.51
N TYR A 58 -0.01 0.84 4.88
CA TYR A 58 0.18 0.47 3.48
C TYR A 58 -0.43 1.48 2.51
N ASN A 59 0.21 1.63 1.35
CA ASN A 59 -0.39 2.33 0.22
C ASN A 59 -1.33 1.37 -0.50
N VAL A 60 -2.55 1.84 -0.80
CA VAL A 60 -3.57 1.02 -1.45
C VAL A 60 -4.28 1.84 -2.53
N THR A 61 -4.26 1.30 -3.75
CA THR A 61 -5.10 1.75 -4.86
C THR A 61 -6.18 0.71 -5.09
N VAL A 62 -7.41 1.16 -5.30
CA VAL A 62 -8.52 0.30 -5.72
C VAL A 62 -8.94 0.73 -7.11
N ILE A 63 -9.10 -0.23 -8.01
CA ILE A 63 -9.39 0.04 -9.42
C ILE A 63 -10.79 -0.44 -9.72
N ASP A 64 -11.59 0.46 -10.31
CA ASP A 64 -12.83 0.11 -10.99
C ASP A 64 -12.48 -0.39 -12.39
N LEU A 65 -12.85 -1.63 -12.68
CA LEU A 65 -12.71 -2.21 -14.02
C LEU A 65 -13.75 -1.59 -14.96
N GLY A 66 -13.64 -1.94 -16.24
CA GLY A 66 -14.59 -1.49 -17.25
C GLY A 66 -16.04 -1.77 -16.82
N ALA A 67 -16.93 -0.80 -17.05
CA ALA A 67 -18.35 -0.91 -16.71
C ALA A 67 -18.68 -1.23 -15.25
N SER A 68 -17.76 -0.88 -14.34
CA SER A 68 -17.89 -1.13 -12.91
C SER A 68 -17.68 0.15 -12.10
N GLY A 69 -18.37 0.28 -10.97
CA GLY A 69 -18.23 1.42 -10.06
C GLY A 69 -18.49 2.76 -10.74
N ILE A 70 -17.49 3.65 -10.74
CA ILE A 70 -17.58 4.98 -11.36
C ILE A 70 -17.16 5.01 -12.84
N ASN A 71 -16.85 3.86 -13.44
CA ASN A 71 -16.47 3.80 -14.85
C ASN A 71 -17.65 4.24 -15.74
N PRO A 72 -17.45 5.17 -16.69
CA PRO A 72 -18.54 5.72 -17.48
C PRO A 72 -19.05 4.78 -18.57
N LYS A 73 -18.25 3.79 -19.00
CA LYS A 73 -18.65 2.85 -20.07
C LYS A 73 -19.69 1.89 -19.53
N GLN A 74 -20.75 1.59 -20.29
CA GLN A 74 -21.71 0.57 -19.91
C GLN A 74 -21.24 -0.84 -20.31
N ALA A 75 -21.84 -1.88 -19.72
CA ALA A 75 -21.45 -3.27 -19.99
C ALA A 75 -21.58 -3.65 -21.49
N LEU A 76 -22.58 -3.09 -22.18
CA LEU A 76 -22.78 -3.29 -23.62
C LEU A 76 -21.70 -2.64 -24.48
N GLU A 77 -21.01 -1.63 -23.96
CA GLU A 77 -19.88 -0.95 -24.63
C GLU A 77 -18.55 -1.69 -24.44
N ILE A 78 -18.54 -2.77 -23.63
CA ILE A 78 -17.35 -3.56 -23.29
C ILE A 78 -17.59 -5.02 -23.69
N PRO A 79 -17.60 -5.32 -25.01
CA PRO A 79 -17.84 -6.68 -25.49
C PRO A 79 -16.65 -7.61 -25.23
N HIS A 80 -15.44 -7.06 -25.04
CA HIS A 80 -14.22 -7.84 -24.87
C HIS A 80 -13.69 -7.76 -23.44
N PHE A 81 -13.18 -8.89 -22.96
CA PHE A 81 -12.55 -8.97 -21.64
C PHE A 81 -11.28 -8.09 -21.51
N SER A 82 -10.57 -7.84 -22.62
CA SER A 82 -9.46 -6.89 -22.66
C SER A 82 -9.90 -5.47 -22.30
N ASP A 83 -11.07 -5.05 -22.79
CA ASP A 83 -11.61 -3.72 -22.52
C ASP A 83 -12.08 -3.61 -21.07
N TYR A 84 -12.61 -4.71 -20.50
CA TYR A 84 -12.92 -4.82 -19.09
C TYR A 84 -11.68 -4.64 -18.19
N LEU A 85 -10.55 -5.25 -18.57
CA LEU A 85 -9.28 -5.15 -17.84
C LEU A 85 -8.48 -3.88 -18.15
N SER A 86 -8.88 -3.08 -19.14
CA SER A 86 -8.13 -1.92 -19.60
C SER A 86 -7.73 -0.94 -18.47
N PRO A 87 -8.59 -0.60 -17.49
CA PRO A 87 -8.20 0.33 -16.43
C PRO A 87 -7.07 -0.23 -15.54
N LEU A 88 -7.04 -1.54 -15.32
CA LEU A 88 -5.98 -2.20 -14.57
C LEU A 88 -4.67 -2.19 -15.37
N MET A 89 -4.72 -2.52 -16.65
CA MET A 89 -3.53 -2.55 -17.50
C MET A 89 -2.90 -1.16 -17.63
N GLU A 90 -3.72 -0.12 -17.83
CA GLU A 90 -3.27 1.27 -17.90
C GLU A 90 -2.62 1.72 -16.58
N PHE A 91 -3.24 1.39 -15.45
CA PHE A 91 -2.65 1.65 -14.13
C PHE A 91 -1.28 0.98 -13.99
N MET A 92 -1.16 -0.31 -14.30
CA MET A 92 0.11 -1.04 -14.20
C MET A 92 1.18 -0.48 -15.17
N ALA A 93 0.78 -0.02 -16.36
CA ALA A 93 1.67 0.61 -17.31
C ALA A 93 2.20 1.96 -16.80
N SER A 94 1.37 2.73 -16.09
CA SER A 94 1.71 4.05 -15.52
C SER A 94 2.71 3.99 -14.36
N LEU A 95 2.91 2.81 -13.75
CA LEU A 95 3.82 2.66 -12.61
C LEU A 95 5.29 2.85 -13.05
N PRO A 96 6.10 3.57 -12.25
CA PRO A 96 7.55 3.61 -12.43
C PRO A 96 8.15 2.19 -12.43
N THR A 97 9.19 1.95 -13.23
CA THR A 97 9.82 0.61 -13.35
C THR A 97 10.30 0.04 -12.01
N ASN A 98 10.68 0.90 -11.06
CA ASN A 98 11.09 0.51 -9.70
C ASN A 98 9.92 0.29 -8.72
N LYS A 99 8.68 0.36 -9.19
CA LYS A 99 7.44 0.20 -8.39
C LYS A 99 6.42 -0.74 -9.02
N LYS A 100 6.81 -1.42 -10.11
CA LYS A 100 6.03 -2.54 -10.67
C LYS A 100 6.24 -3.81 -9.85
#